data_AF-B4EVH0-F1
#
_entry.id   AF-B4EVH0-F1
#
_cell.length_a   1.000
_cell.length_b   1.000
_cell.length_c   1.000
_cell.angle_alpha   90.00
_cell.angle_beta   90.00
_cell.angle_gamma   90.00
#
_symmetry.space_group_name_H-M   'P 1'
#
loop_
_entity.id
_entity.type
_entity.pdbx_description
1 polymer ?
#
loop_
_entity_poly.entity_id
_entity_poly.type
_entity_poly.pdbx_seq_one_letter_code
_entity_poly.pdbx_strand_id
1 'polypeptide(L)'
;MKVEQSQVTKLVITDVERHDPIHVYLEDYGDNQNGRVTISEWGNSWSCFWGSMGSPLIEFIQRINNHYWIGKLDSNLIYEIDDDDDANAEYAKKQVIKLRNDNEIDKYEAREYWDLIEASDNVKDECCNSFLGGKLLSLFGDDAWYNDWPTIPNPQYLRMESRLNAVREALKQIKVV
;
A
#
# COMPACT_ATOMS: atom_id res chain seq x y z
N MET A 1 28.28 20.71 24.68
CA MET A 1 27.65 19.44 24.25
C MET A 1 27.03 18.79 25.47
N LYS A 2 25.75 18.41 25.39
CA LYS A 2 25.08 17.62 26.43
C LYS A 2 24.91 16.20 25.88
N VAL A 3 25.26 15.20 26.66
CA VAL A 3 25.14 13.78 26.31
C VAL A 3 24.13 13.17 27.25
N GLU A 4 23.15 12.47 26.70
CA GLU A 4 22.16 11.71 27.45
C GLU A 4 22.20 10.26 26.96
N GLN A 5 22.02 9.31 27.88
CA GLN A 5 22.04 7.89 27.62
C GLN A 5 20.70 7.30 28.02
N SER A 6 20.12 6.47 27.16
CA SER A 6 18.89 5.72 27.42
C SER A 6 19.09 4.23 27.12
N GLN A 7 18.17 3.41 27.63
CA GLN A 7 18.08 1.98 27.33
C GLN A 7 16.99 1.76 26.27
N VAL A 8 17.15 0.70 25.47
CA VAL A 8 16.20 0.33 24.41
C VAL A 8 15.84 -1.14 24.57
N THR A 9 14.54 -1.45 24.47
CA THR A 9 14.10 -2.85 24.43
C THR A 9 14.21 -3.35 23.00
N LYS A 10 15.06 -4.35 22.77
CA LYS A 10 15.22 -5.01 21.48
C LYS A 10 14.50 -6.37 21.49
N LEU A 11 13.70 -6.61 20.47
CA LEU A 11 13.10 -7.90 20.16
C LEU A 11 13.70 -8.47 18.88
N VAL A 12 13.80 -9.79 18.86
CA VAL A 12 14.09 -10.57 17.65
C VAL A 12 12.97 -11.59 17.54
N ILE A 13 12.10 -11.40 16.56
CA ILE A 13 10.93 -12.24 16.33
C ILE A 13 11.28 -13.16 15.16
N THR A 14 11.37 -14.45 15.42
CA THR A 14 11.66 -15.50 14.43
C THR A 14 10.45 -16.42 14.25
N ASP A 15 10.53 -17.33 13.28
CA ASP A 15 9.55 -18.40 13.08
C ASP A 15 8.12 -17.88 12.78
N VAL A 16 8.04 -16.70 12.16
CA VAL A 16 6.81 -16.13 11.62
C VAL A 16 6.72 -16.53 10.15
N GLU A 17 5.60 -17.14 9.74
CA GLU A 17 5.41 -17.58 8.37
C GLU A 17 5.63 -16.43 7.37
N ARG A 18 6.40 -16.68 6.30
CA ARG A 18 6.73 -15.74 5.20
C ARG A 18 7.42 -14.44 5.64
N HIS A 19 8.03 -14.44 6.83
CA HIS A 19 8.86 -13.34 7.31
C HIS A 19 10.28 -13.80 7.60
N ASP A 20 11.24 -12.96 7.23
CA ASP A 20 12.59 -13.05 7.77
C ASP A 20 12.58 -12.62 9.25
N PRO A 21 13.64 -12.86 10.04
CA PRO A 21 13.71 -12.37 11.41
C PRO A 21 13.39 -10.88 11.50
N ILE A 22 12.33 -10.55 12.27
CA ILE A 22 11.88 -9.18 12.48
C ILE A 22 12.58 -8.64 13.71
N HIS A 23 13.38 -7.59 13.52
CA HIS A 23 14.00 -6.87 14.62
C HIS A 23 13.15 -5.67 15.00
N VAL A 24 12.84 -5.53 16.28
CA VAL A 24 12.05 -4.40 16.80
C VAL A 24 12.84 -3.72 17.90
N TYR A 25 12.96 -2.40 17.83
CA TYR A 25 13.56 -1.56 18.85
C TYR A 25 12.46 -0.66 19.40
N LEU A 26 12.19 -0.77 20.70
CA LEU A 26 11.21 0.03 21.43
C LEU A 26 11.96 1.01 22.32
N GLU A 27 11.81 2.29 22.01
CA GLU A 27 12.35 3.41 22.76
C GLU A 27 11.17 4.11 23.46
N ASP A 28 10.85 3.65 24.67
CA ASP A 28 9.89 4.33 25.55
C ASP A 28 10.64 5.37 26.39
N TYR A 29 10.22 6.63 26.31
CA TYR A 29 10.90 7.73 27.00
C TYR A 29 10.44 7.87 28.46
N GLY A 30 9.49 7.04 28.92
CA GLY A 30 9.05 6.94 30.31
C GLY A 30 8.18 8.10 30.80
N ASP A 31 7.83 9.03 29.91
CA ASP A 31 6.94 10.17 30.18
C ASP A 31 5.48 9.89 29.78
N ASN A 32 5.19 8.69 29.26
CA ASN A 32 3.91 8.27 28.67
C ASN A 32 3.39 9.19 27.55
N GLN A 33 4.25 10.04 27.00
CA GLN A 33 3.93 10.99 25.94
C GLN A 33 4.69 10.62 24.68
N ASN A 34 5.95 10.21 24.82
CA ASN A 34 6.87 10.12 23.72
C ASN A 34 7.40 8.68 23.58
N GLY A 35 7.48 8.23 22.34
CA GLY A 35 7.91 6.88 22.02
C GLY A 35 8.43 6.79 20.60
N ARG A 36 9.41 5.93 20.37
CA ARG A 36 9.89 5.58 19.05
C ARG A 36 9.93 4.09 18.87
N VAL A 37 9.55 3.65 17.68
CA VAL A 37 9.72 2.28 17.24
C VAL A 37 10.57 2.27 15.99
N THR A 38 11.51 1.34 15.94
CA THR A 38 12.20 0.96 14.70
C THR A 38 11.98 -0.52 14.45
N ILE A 39 11.53 -0.86 13.25
CA ILE A 39 11.31 -2.23 12.79
C ILE A 39 12.24 -2.46 11.61
N SER A 40 12.96 -3.58 11.58
CA SER A 40 13.71 -3.99 10.41
C SER A 40 13.50 -5.46 10.06
N GLU A 41 13.47 -5.75 8.76
CA GLU A 41 13.33 -7.09 8.18
C GLU A 41 14.00 -7.07 6.80
N TRP A 42 14.80 -8.09 6.48
CA TRP A 42 15.46 -8.29 5.17
C TRP A 42 16.03 -7.00 4.55
N GLY A 43 17.03 -6.40 5.20
CA GLY A 43 17.71 -5.20 4.69
C GLY A 43 16.89 -3.90 4.68
N ASN A 44 15.60 -3.95 5.00
CA ASN A 44 14.73 -2.79 5.11
C ASN A 44 14.55 -2.39 6.58
N SER A 45 14.33 -1.10 6.82
CA SER A 45 14.09 -0.55 8.15
C SER A 45 13.08 0.58 8.08
N TRP A 46 12.14 0.59 9.01
CA TRP A 46 11.10 1.61 9.15
C TRP A 46 11.09 2.12 10.57
N SER A 47 11.00 3.43 10.74
CA SER A 47 11.02 4.06 12.05
C SER A 47 9.92 5.11 12.15
N CYS A 48 9.24 5.15 13.29
CA CYS A 48 8.27 6.19 13.57
C CYS A 48 8.38 6.68 15.01
N PHE A 49 8.08 7.96 15.20
CA PHE A 49 8.04 8.64 16.49
C PHE A 49 6.63 9.15 16.76
N TRP A 50 6.20 9.02 18.01
CA TRP A 50 4.99 9.63 18.53
C TRP A 50 5.36 10.57 19.67
N GLY A 51 4.83 11.80 19.62
CA GLY A 51 5.06 12.83 20.65
C GLY A 51 3.86 13.06 21.59
N SER A 52 2.81 12.24 21.48
CA SER A 52 1.59 12.37 22.28
C SER A 52 0.84 11.03 22.35
N MET A 53 1.47 10.01 22.92
CA MET A 53 0.90 8.66 23.06
C MET A 53 -0.22 8.61 24.12
N GLY A 54 -0.02 9.30 25.24
CA GLY A 54 -0.95 9.31 26.39
C GLY A 54 -0.98 8.02 27.20
N SER A 55 -0.03 7.11 26.94
CA SER A 55 0.13 5.80 27.58
C SER A 55 1.58 5.31 27.36
N PRO A 56 2.02 4.26 28.06
CA PRO A 56 3.25 3.54 27.71
C PRO A 56 3.26 3.10 26.25
N LEU A 57 4.45 3.00 25.65
CA LEU A 57 4.62 2.72 24.22
C LEU A 57 3.98 1.39 23.80
N ILE A 58 4.15 0.34 24.60
CA ILE A 58 3.59 -0.99 24.30
C ILE A 58 2.05 -0.94 24.28
N GLU A 59 1.43 -0.30 25.27
CA GLU A 59 -0.02 -0.13 25.34
C GLU A 59 -0.55 0.69 24.15
N PHE A 60 0.18 1.74 23.78
CA PHE A 60 -0.16 2.57 22.62
C PHE A 60 -0.18 1.74 21.32
N ILE A 61 0.87 0.94 21.08
CA ILE A 61 0.99 0.08 19.89
C ILE A 61 -0.15 -0.95 19.82
N GLN A 62 -0.56 -1.52 20.97
CA GLN A 62 -1.67 -2.47 21.03
C GLN A 62 -3.02 -1.81 20.70
N ARG A 63 -3.17 -0.51 20.94
CA ARG A 63 -4.43 0.23 20.76
C ARG A 63 -4.62 0.80 19.35
N ILE A 64 -3.56 1.27 18.70
CA ILE A 64 -3.65 1.86 17.36
C ILE A 64 -4.02 0.81 16.30
N ASN A 65 -4.62 1.22 15.19
CA ASN A 65 -4.89 0.31 14.07
C ASN A 65 -3.69 0.22 13.11
N ASN A 66 -3.65 -0.83 12.27
CA ASN A 66 -2.56 -1.03 11.31
C ASN A 66 -2.49 0.06 10.26
N HIS A 67 -3.63 0.55 9.77
CA HIS A 67 -3.63 1.60 8.75
C HIS A 67 -2.88 2.87 9.21
N TYR A 68 -3.16 3.33 10.43
CA TYR A 68 -2.48 4.45 11.05
C TYR A 68 -0.99 4.16 11.27
N TRP A 69 -0.66 2.96 11.76
CA TRP A 69 0.73 2.60 12.04
C TRP A 69 1.56 2.49 10.76
N ILE A 70 1.02 1.85 9.72
CA ILE A 70 1.62 1.79 8.38
C ILE A 70 1.86 3.19 7.86
N GLY A 71 0.86 4.08 7.90
CA GLY A 71 1.04 5.48 7.45
C GLY A 71 2.08 6.28 8.24
N LYS A 72 2.42 5.87 9.47
CA LYS A 72 3.53 6.45 10.25
C LYS A 72 4.90 5.91 9.86
N LEU A 73 4.97 4.68 9.35
CA LEU A 73 6.20 4.02 8.93
C LEU A 73 6.53 4.29 7.47
N ASP A 74 5.50 4.32 6.61
CA ASP A 74 5.58 4.60 5.19
C ASP A 74 4.26 5.24 4.72
N SER A 75 4.27 6.57 4.59
CA SER A 75 3.09 7.34 4.20
C SER A 75 2.70 7.16 2.73
N ASN A 76 3.59 6.59 1.91
CA ASN A 76 3.35 6.37 0.49
C ASN A 76 2.84 4.95 0.21
N LEU A 77 2.83 4.08 1.21
CA LEU A 77 2.36 2.71 1.08
C LEU A 77 0.82 2.68 1.08
N ILE A 78 0.25 2.63 -0.12
CA ILE A 78 -1.20 2.58 -0.34
C ILE A 78 -1.74 1.15 -0.25
N TYR A 79 -3.01 1.02 0.16
CA TYR A 79 -3.67 -0.27 0.39
C TYR A 79 -4.02 -1.02 -0.89
N GLU A 80 -4.42 -0.30 -1.93
CA GLU A 80 -4.79 -0.83 -3.24
C GLU A 80 -3.87 -0.25 -4.32
N ILE A 81 -3.56 -1.07 -5.30
CA ILE A 81 -2.83 -0.69 -6.51
C ILE A 81 -3.64 -1.15 -7.73
N ASP A 82 -3.29 -0.62 -8.88
CA ASP A 82 -3.85 -1.09 -10.16
C ASP A 82 -3.61 -2.59 -10.32
N ASP A 83 -4.63 -3.27 -10.82
CA ASP A 83 -4.53 -4.68 -11.20
C ASP A 83 -3.65 -4.82 -12.46
N ASP A 84 -3.41 -6.06 -12.87
CA ASP A 84 -2.65 -6.36 -14.07
C ASP A 84 -3.30 -5.82 -15.36
N ASP A 85 -2.50 -5.80 -16.43
CA ASP A 85 -2.95 -5.26 -17.70
C ASP A 85 -4.06 -6.10 -18.35
N ASP A 86 -4.12 -7.41 -18.07
CA ASP A 86 -5.20 -8.29 -18.55
C ASP A 86 -6.55 -7.84 -17.97
N ALA A 87 -6.61 -7.55 -16.66
CA ALA A 87 -7.81 -7.01 -16.01
C ALA A 87 -8.20 -5.64 -16.60
N ASN A 88 -7.21 -4.75 -16.81
CA ASN A 88 -7.42 -3.44 -17.43
C ASN A 88 -7.94 -3.56 -18.88
N ALA A 89 -7.41 -4.51 -19.66
CA ALA A 89 -7.83 -4.80 -21.02
C ALA A 89 -9.28 -5.33 -21.05
N GLU A 90 -9.66 -6.22 -20.14
CA GLU A 90 -11.04 -6.68 -20.01
C GLU A 90 -12.00 -5.53 -19.67
N TYR A 91 -11.58 -4.62 -18.78
CA TYR A 91 -12.35 -3.44 -18.43
C TYR A 91 -12.55 -2.50 -19.64
N ALA A 92 -11.48 -2.21 -20.39
CA ALA A 92 -11.56 -1.42 -21.61
C ALA A 92 -12.45 -2.07 -22.68
N LYS A 93 -12.37 -3.40 -22.87
CA LYS A 93 -13.24 -4.15 -23.79
C LYS A 93 -14.72 -4.04 -23.41
N LYS A 94 -15.05 -4.05 -22.11
CA LYS A 94 -16.43 -3.81 -21.64
C LYS A 94 -16.93 -2.41 -22.02
N GLN A 95 -16.07 -1.40 -21.96
CA GLN A 95 -16.40 -0.05 -22.38
C GLN A 95 -16.65 0.03 -23.91
N VAL A 96 -15.84 -0.64 -24.73
CA VAL A 96 -16.09 -0.75 -26.19
C VAL A 96 -17.47 -1.36 -26.46
N ILE A 97 -17.82 -2.45 -25.77
CA ILE A 97 -19.13 -3.11 -25.92
C ILE A 97 -20.26 -2.16 -25.53
N LYS A 98 -20.10 -1.40 -24.43
CA LYS A 98 -21.09 -0.42 -23.98
C LYS A 98 -21.32 0.66 -25.04
N LEU A 99 -20.26 1.32 -25.51
CA LEU A 99 -20.36 2.35 -26.55
C LEU A 99 -21.00 1.82 -27.84
N ARG A 100 -20.68 0.57 -28.22
CA ARG A 100 -21.27 -0.06 -29.40
C ARG A 100 -22.77 -0.33 -29.23
N ASN A 101 -23.19 -0.78 -28.06
CA ASN A 101 -24.60 -1.01 -27.73
C ASN A 101 -25.41 0.30 -27.68
N ASP A 102 -24.77 1.37 -27.22
CA ASP A 102 -25.36 2.70 -27.13
C ASP A 102 -25.36 3.44 -28.49
N ASN A 103 -24.76 2.84 -29.53
CA ASN A 103 -24.54 3.42 -30.87
C ASN A 103 -23.68 4.71 -30.87
N GLU A 104 -22.86 4.91 -29.84
CA GLU A 104 -21.87 5.99 -29.78
C GLU A 104 -20.69 5.75 -30.72
N ILE A 105 -20.42 4.48 -31.03
CA ILE A 105 -19.40 4.06 -32.00
C ILE A 105 -19.96 3.05 -33.01
N ASP A 106 -19.39 3.05 -34.21
CA ASP A 106 -19.72 2.07 -35.23
C ASP A 106 -18.93 0.74 -35.07
N LYS A 107 -19.19 -0.21 -35.98
CA LYS A 107 -18.54 -1.53 -35.95
C LYS A 107 -17.04 -1.49 -36.30
N TYR A 108 -16.60 -0.51 -37.08
CA TYR A 108 -15.20 -0.37 -37.49
C TYR A 108 -14.41 0.30 -36.37
N GLU A 109 -14.97 1.33 -35.76
CA GLU A 109 -14.40 1.97 -34.56
C GLU A 109 -14.30 0.99 -33.40
N ALA A 110 -15.35 0.21 -33.14
CA ALA A 110 -15.31 -0.84 -32.12
C ALA A 110 -14.21 -1.88 -32.39
N ARG A 111 -14.01 -2.24 -33.66
CA ARG A 111 -12.94 -3.17 -34.05
C ARG A 111 -11.56 -2.56 -33.83
N GLU A 112 -11.37 -1.31 -34.20
CA GLU A 112 -10.09 -0.60 -34.02
C GLU A 112 -9.73 -0.45 -32.55
N TYR A 113 -10.69 -0.05 -31.69
CA TYR A 113 -10.47 -0.04 -30.24
C TYR A 113 -10.08 -1.41 -29.71
N TRP A 114 -10.77 -2.46 -30.16
CA TRP A 114 -10.48 -3.82 -29.72
C TRP A 114 -9.07 -4.27 -30.10
N ASP A 115 -8.66 -4.03 -31.34
CA ASP A 115 -7.32 -4.38 -31.83
C ASP A 115 -6.23 -3.56 -31.09
N LEU A 116 -6.48 -2.29 -30.77
CA LEU A 116 -5.56 -1.46 -29.99
C LEU A 116 -5.42 -1.95 -28.54
N ILE A 117 -6.53 -2.34 -27.89
CA ILE A 117 -6.48 -2.90 -26.54
C ILE A 117 -5.68 -4.20 -26.53
N GLU A 118 -5.85 -5.07 -27.53
CA GLU A 118 -5.12 -6.34 -27.61
C GLU A 118 -3.63 -6.19 -27.93
N ALA A 119 -3.23 -5.04 -28.49
CA ALA A 119 -1.85 -4.75 -28.84
C ALA A 119 -1.11 -3.91 -27.79
N SER A 120 -1.81 -3.42 -26.76
CA SER A 120 -1.22 -2.57 -25.73
C SER A 120 -0.52 -3.42 -24.66
N ASP A 121 0.62 -2.92 -24.17
CA ASP A 121 1.31 -3.47 -22.98
C ASP A 121 0.84 -2.79 -21.67
N ASN A 122 0.10 -1.67 -21.78
CA ASN A 122 -0.44 -0.92 -20.66
C ASN A 122 -1.67 -0.11 -21.09
N VAL A 123 -2.81 -0.80 -21.15
CA VAL A 123 -4.08 -0.25 -21.64
C VAL A 123 -4.52 0.94 -20.80
N LYS A 124 -4.32 0.88 -19.48
CA LYS A 124 -4.73 1.96 -18.58
C LYS A 124 -3.94 3.24 -18.87
N ASP A 125 -2.62 3.15 -19.03
CA ASP A 125 -1.80 4.32 -19.36
C ASP A 125 -2.19 4.89 -20.73
N GLU A 126 -2.39 4.06 -21.76
CA GLU A 126 -2.85 4.54 -23.08
C GLU A 126 -4.24 5.19 -23.06
N CYS A 127 -5.14 4.72 -22.19
CA CYS A 127 -6.47 5.31 -22.02
C CYS A 127 -6.46 6.61 -21.21
N CYS A 128 -5.50 6.81 -20.31
CA CYS A 128 -5.55 7.92 -19.36
C CYS A 128 -4.46 8.98 -19.57
N ASN A 129 -3.36 8.64 -20.24
CA ASN A 129 -2.21 9.50 -20.40
C ASN A 129 -2.34 10.35 -21.67
N SER A 130 -2.77 11.60 -21.50
CA SER A 130 -2.96 12.54 -22.60
C SER A 130 -1.69 12.86 -23.39
N PHE A 131 -0.50 12.57 -22.84
CA PHE A 131 0.77 12.75 -23.55
C PHE A 131 1.02 11.68 -24.63
N LEU A 132 0.36 10.51 -24.54
CA LEU A 132 0.51 9.44 -25.54
C LEU A 132 -0.29 9.74 -26.83
N GLY A 133 -1.36 10.52 -26.74
CA GLY A 133 -2.08 11.07 -27.90
C GLY A 133 -2.73 10.03 -28.82
N GLY A 134 -2.96 8.81 -28.35
CA GLY A 134 -3.54 7.71 -29.12
C GLY A 134 -5.07 7.68 -29.10
N LYS A 135 -5.67 6.83 -29.96
CA LYS A 135 -7.14 6.67 -30.05
C LYS A 135 -7.74 6.16 -28.73
N LEU A 136 -7.01 5.35 -27.96
CA LEU A 136 -7.49 4.83 -26.67
C LEU A 136 -7.81 5.92 -25.64
N LEU A 137 -7.23 7.12 -25.77
CA LEU A 137 -7.51 8.26 -24.90
C LEU A 137 -8.99 8.69 -24.94
N SER A 138 -9.66 8.52 -26.08
CA SER A 138 -11.08 8.88 -26.22
C SER A 138 -12.05 7.77 -25.79
N LEU A 139 -11.57 6.60 -25.37
CA LEU A 139 -12.44 5.45 -25.05
C LEU A 139 -13.35 5.72 -23.83
N PHE A 140 -12.87 6.50 -22.88
CA PHE A 140 -13.54 6.79 -21.62
C PHE A 140 -13.96 8.26 -21.45
N GLY A 141 -13.66 9.12 -22.42
CA GLY A 141 -13.86 10.56 -22.31
C GLY A 141 -12.79 11.27 -21.46
N ASP A 142 -13.09 12.49 -21.01
CA ASP A 142 -12.09 13.45 -20.51
C ASP A 142 -11.51 13.15 -19.11
N ASP A 143 -12.00 12.13 -18.39
CA ASP A 143 -11.58 11.80 -17.01
C ASP A 143 -11.30 10.30 -16.82
N ALA A 144 -10.73 9.65 -17.84
CA ALA A 144 -10.46 8.22 -17.86
C ALA A 144 -9.74 7.70 -16.61
N TRP A 145 -8.84 8.50 -16.01
CA TRP A 145 -8.05 8.15 -14.83
C TRP A 145 -8.90 7.89 -13.58
N TYR A 146 -10.06 8.55 -13.46
CA TYR A 146 -10.93 8.47 -12.27
C TYR A 146 -12.03 7.42 -12.37
N ASN A 147 -12.04 6.63 -13.45
CA ASN A 147 -12.96 5.51 -13.57
C ASN A 147 -12.60 4.37 -12.60
N ASP A 148 -13.57 3.46 -12.42
CA ASP A 148 -13.44 2.25 -11.59
C ASP A 148 -12.54 1.18 -12.27
N TRP A 149 -11.30 1.55 -12.58
CA TRP A 149 -10.30 0.61 -13.08
C TRP A 149 -10.11 -0.52 -12.07
N PRO A 150 -9.86 -1.76 -12.54
CA PRO A 150 -9.55 -2.88 -11.66
C PRO A 150 -8.37 -2.56 -10.72
N THR A 151 -8.55 -2.88 -9.45
CA THR A 151 -7.52 -2.76 -8.42
C THR A 151 -7.42 -4.04 -7.61
N ILE A 152 -6.24 -4.26 -7.04
CA ILE A 152 -5.96 -5.36 -6.10
C ILE A 152 -5.35 -4.82 -4.81
N PRO A 153 -5.49 -5.55 -3.69
CA PRO A 153 -4.74 -5.24 -2.48
C PRO A 153 -3.23 -5.25 -2.76
N ASN A 154 -2.55 -4.20 -2.36
CA ASN A 154 -1.11 -4.03 -2.53
C ASN A 154 -0.36 -5.10 -1.71
N PRO A 155 0.39 -6.02 -2.35
CA PRO A 155 1.11 -7.08 -1.64
C PRO A 155 2.13 -6.53 -0.62
N GLN A 156 2.70 -5.35 -0.87
CA GLN A 156 3.63 -4.71 0.06
C GLN A 156 2.91 -4.17 1.30
N TYR A 157 1.70 -3.63 1.13
CA TYR A 157 0.87 -3.20 2.24
C TYR A 157 0.47 -4.39 3.11
N LEU A 158 -0.01 -5.47 2.50
CA LEU A 158 -0.37 -6.69 3.21
C LEU A 158 0.83 -7.31 3.94
N ARG A 159 2.03 -7.28 3.34
CA ARG A 159 3.26 -7.75 3.99
C ARG A 159 3.62 -6.89 5.19
N MET A 160 3.52 -5.56 5.07
CA MET A 160 3.72 -4.66 6.21
C MET A 160 2.68 -4.93 7.30
N GLU A 161 1.42 -5.11 6.95
CA GLU A 161 0.36 -5.41 7.89
C GLU A 161 0.63 -6.70 8.68
N SER A 162 0.97 -7.78 7.99
CA SER A 162 1.37 -9.05 8.61
C SER A 162 2.55 -8.88 9.58
N ARG A 163 3.56 -8.09 9.18
CA ARG A 163 4.71 -7.77 10.03
C ARG A 163 4.27 -7.07 11.32
N LEU A 164 3.42 -6.05 11.23
CA LEU A 164 2.94 -5.32 12.41
C LEU A 164 2.07 -6.19 13.33
N ASN A 165 1.29 -7.11 12.75
CA ASN A 165 0.56 -8.10 13.53
C ASN A 165 1.50 -9.02 14.31
N ALA A 166 2.57 -9.52 13.67
CA ALA A 166 3.59 -10.32 14.36
C ALA A 166 4.27 -9.54 15.50
N VAL A 167 4.57 -8.25 15.29
CA VAL A 167 5.08 -7.37 16.36
C VAL A 167 4.08 -7.28 17.51
N ARG A 168 2.79 -7.06 17.26
CA ARG A 168 1.78 -7.02 18.35
C ARG A 168 1.68 -8.32 19.12
N GLU A 169 1.69 -9.47 18.44
CA GLU A 169 1.65 -10.76 19.12
C GLU A 169 2.88 -11.00 19.97
N ALA A 170 4.07 -10.59 19.50
CA ALA A 170 5.29 -10.66 20.29
C ALA A 170 5.21 -9.74 21.52
N LEU A 171 4.67 -8.52 21.38
CA LEU A 171 4.52 -7.57 22.48
C LEU A 171 3.63 -8.10 23.61
N LYS A 172 2.64 -8.95 23.32
CA LYS A 172 1.77 -9.57 24.35
C LYS A 172 2.52 -10.54 25.25
N GLN A 173 3.64 -11.09 24.78
CA GLN A 173 4.44 -12.07 25.51
C GLN A 173 5.48 -11.43 26.42
N ILE A 174 5.70 -10.12 26.27
CA ILE A 174 6.65 -9.37 27.07
C ILE A 174 5.98 -9.00 28.39
N LYS A 175 6.60 -9.39 29.51
CA LYS A 175 6.26 -8.81 30.79
C LYS A 175 6.80 -7.38 30.79
N VAL A 176 5.92 -6.40 30.96
CA VAL A 176 6.34 -5.04 31.32
C VAL A 176 7.11 -5.18 32.63
N VAL A 177 8.44 -5.01 32.58
CA VAL A 177 9.33 -5.06 33.75
C VAL A 177 9.29 -3.72 34.45
#